data_AF-A0AAN7VSD9-F1
#
_entry.id   AF-A0AAN7VSD9-F1
#
_cell.length_a   1.000
_cell.length_b   1.000
_cell.length_c   1.000
_cell.angle_alpha   90.00
_cell.angle_beta   90.00
_cell.angle_gamma   90.00
#
_symmetry.space_group_name_H-M   'P 1'
#
loop_
_entity.id
_entity.type
_entity.pdbx_description
1 polymer ?
#
loop_
_entity_poly.entity_id
_entity_poly.type
_entity_poly.pdbx_seq_one_letter_code
_entity_poly.pdbx_strand_id
1 'polypeptide(L)'
;MAENVFGQNEINLQRKIIQLKVRAHRESLRQKKAIEALKRENRRLRSKMVAEKIAAQYRSPNDKTTTEECALPDLTPNTKINNILENAGVVLPDTLRKELVFGECVKQQLNQNFKSFKDHRSKQIFAELVGAKALKKYGVTRKLAMSKYLSTSLSHVKRKQTISKTKTIKEDVISFYQRDENSRLCAGKKECITYKKVKKQKRYMNYSLKSLYKKFIIEKEIKISYTSFCRLRPFWVVPPKLGSRDTCLCVTHENFRLVAAKLYSEKIINLKNPEEIISAITCNLNREESLSRSCQNCKEIQIPINEFNGSNQCQYQKWCSKKETRVSSKTGKPIVVQITLKEDITISYYDLFNELMNQIPKYMSHVRNVYHQHQPLSTVKKSLTDSELLLHIDFSENYACKYSSEAQSVHFGASRQQITLHTGVAYKTNSLQSFCTVSSSLRHDAKAIAAHLIPVIQHFAIDTIDIKRYFCKTIYLK
;
A
#
# COMPACT_ATOMS: atom_id res chain seq x y z
N MET A 1 8.67 49.18 -76.69
CA MET A 1 7.80 47.98 -76.60
C MET A 1 8.29 46.93 -75.59
N ALA A 2 9.55 46.93 -75.15
CA ALA A 2 10.06 45.93 -74.19
C ALA A 2 9.64 46.16 -72.72
N GLU A 3 9.50 47.41 -72.26
CA GLU A 3 9.23 47.72 -70.84
C GLU A 3 7.82 47.31 -70.36
N ASN A 4 6.81 47.34 -71.23
CA ASN A 4 5.43 46.94 -70.88
C ASN A 4 5.25 45.41 -70.71
N VAL A 5 6.15 44.59 -71.27
CA VAL A 5 6.07 43.12 -71.16
C VAL A 5 6.64 42.63 -69.82
N PHE A 6 7.66 43.31 -69.29
CA PHE A 6 8.26 42.99 -67.99
C PHE A 6 7.30 43.25 -66.82
N GLY A 7 6.60 44.40 -66.82
CA GLY A 7 5.60 44.71 -65.80
C GLY A 7 4.40 43.75 -65.79
N GLN A 8 3.93 43.33 -66.96
CA GLN A 8 2.83 42.36 -67.07
C GLN A 8 3.23 40.96 -66.56
N ASN A 9 4.48 40.55 -66.81
CA ASN A 9 5.02 39.28 -66.32
C ASN A 9 5.18 39.26 -64.79
N GLU A 10 5.58 40.37 -64.20
CA GLU A 10 5.73 40.49 -62.75
C GLU A 10 4.37 40.45 -62.03
N ILE A 11 3.36 41.14 -62.58
CA ILE A 11 1.97 41.07 -62.08
C ILE A 11 1.39 39.65 -62.18
N ASN A 12 1.65 38.96 -63.29
CA ASN A 12 1.21 37.57 -63.48
C ASN A 12 1.92 36.61 -62.51
N LEU A 13 3.20 36.83 -62.24
CA LEU A 13 3.95 36.06 -61.25
C LEU A 13 3.40 36.27 -59.83
N GLN A 14 3.11 37.51 -59.44
CA GLN A 14 2.50 37.82 -58.15
C GLN A 14 1.12 37.18 -57.99
N ARG A 15 0.27 37.22 -59.03
CA ARG A 15 -1.03 36.53 -59.03
C ARG A 15 -0.88 35.02 -58.84
N LYS A 16 0.10 34.40 -59.50
CA LYS A 16 0.39 32.97 -59.38
C LYS A 16 0.89 32.61 -57.97
N ILE A 17 1.74 33.44 -57.37
CA ILE A 17 2.20 33.26 -55.98
C ILE A 17 1.04 33.34 -54.99
N ILE A 18 0.13 34.30 -55.16
CA ILE A 18 -1.07 34.43 -54.31
C ILE A 18 -1.95 33.19 -54.43
N GLN A 19 -2.21 32.70 -55.64
CA GLN A 19 -2.98 31.48 -55.87
C GLN A 19 -2.34 30.24 -55.21
N LEU A 20 -1.01 30.11 -55.29
CA LEU A 20 -0.28 29.02 -54.64
C LEU A 20 -0.37 29.11 -53.10
N LYS A 21 -0.26 30.31 -52.53
CA LYS A 21 -0.43 30.51 -51.07
C LYS A 21 -1.85 30.14 -50.61
N VAL A 22 -2.88 30.53 -51.36
CA VAL A 22 -4.28 30.17 -51.05
C VAL A 22 -4.49 28.66 -51.13
N ARG A 23 -3.90 27.99 -52.13
CA ARG A 23 -3.97 26.52 -52.27
C ARG A 23 -3.28 25.81 -51.11
N ALA A 24 -2.06 26.22 -50.75
CA ALA A 24 -1.31 25.67 -49.62
C ALA A 24 -2.07 25.86 -48.29
N HIS A 25 -2.71 27.02 -48.09
CA HIS A 25 -3.53 27.28 -46.91
C HIS A 25 -4.75 26.35 -46.83
N ARG A 26 -5.44 26.12 -47.96
CA ARG A 26 -6.58 25.19 -48.04
C ARG A 26 -6.14 23.74 -47.79
N GLU A 27 -4.98 23.33 -48.28
CA GLU A 27 -4.42 21.99 -48.03
C GLU A 27 -4.05 21.81 -46.55
N SER A 28 -3.43 22.82 -45.93
CA SER A 28 -3.13 22.81 -44.48
C SER A 28 -4.40 22.68 -43.63
N LEU A 29 -5.48 23.37 -43.99
CA LEU A 29 -6.78 23.24 -43.30
C LEU A 29 -7.40 21.85 -43.47
N ARG A 30 -7.28 21.22 -44.65
CA ARG A 30 -7.74 19.84 -44.86
C ARG A 30 -6.94 18.85 -44.01
N GLN A 31 -5.62 19.00 -43.95
CA GLN A 31 -4.77 18.16 -43.11
C GLN A 31 -5.11 18.32 -41.62
N LYS A 32 -5.33 19.55 -41.13
CA LYS A 32 -5.75 19.80 -39.75
C LYS A 32 -7.08 19.11 -39.43
N LYS A 33 -8.08 19.19 -40.31
CA LYS A 33 -9.37 18.50 -40.15
C LYS A 33 -9.20 16.97 -40.13
N ALA A 34 -8.36 16.42 -41.00
CA ALA A 34 -8.08 14.97 -41.04
C ALA A 34 -7.39 14.48 -39.74
N ILE A 35 -6.41 15.24 -39.23
CA ILE A 35 -5.73 14.95 -37.96
C ILE A 35 -6.73 14.98 -36.81
N GLU A 36 -7.66 15.94 -36.80
CA GLU A 36 -8.66 16.04 -35.75
C GLU A 36 -9.66 14.89 -35.79
N ALA A 37 -10.09 14.46 -36.98
CA ALA A 37 -10.91 13.27 -37.17
C ALA A 37 -10.21 12.00 -36.65
N LEU A 38 -8.92 11.81 -36.99
CA LEU A 38 -8.11 10.70 -36.49
C LEU A 38 -7.93 10.73 -34.97
N LYS A 39 -7.81 11.92 -34.37
CA LYS A 39 -7.74 12.08 -32.90
C LYS A 39 -9.07 11.69 -32.24
N ARG A 40 -10.22 12.01 -32.85
CA ARG A 40 -11.54 11.60 -32.35
C ARG A 40 -11.71 10.07 -32.45
N GLU A 41 -11.32 9.47 -33.58
CA GLU A 41 -11.35 8.02 -33.76
C GLU A 41 -10.45 7.30 -32.74
N ASN A 42 -9.23 7.81 -32.52
CA ASN A 42 -8.33 7.26 -31.51
C ASN A 42 -8.90 7.33 -30.09
N ARG A 43 -9.58 8.43 -29.72
CA ARG A 43 -10.27 8.52 -28.43
C ARG A 43 -11.39 7.49 -28.33
N ARG A 44 -12.20 7.32 -29.39
CA ARG A 44 -13.27 6.32 -29.45
C ARG A 44 -12.72 4.90 -29.29
N LEU A 45 -11.66 4.55 -30.02
CA LEU A 45 -11.00 3.24 -29.93
C LEU A 45 -10.40 2.99 -28.54
N ARG A 46 -9.74 4.00 -27.94
CA ARG A 46 -9.21 3.90 -26.57
C ARG A 46 -10.33 3.69 -25.55
N SER A 47 -11.45 4.41 -25.65
CA SER A 47 -12.61 4.22 -24.80
C SER A 47 -13.22 2.83 -24.95
N LYS A 48 -13.32 2.32 -26.19
CA LYS A 48 -13.80 0.95 -26.46
C LYS A 48 -12.88 -0.11 -25.86
N MET A 49 -11.57 0.06 -25.99
CA MET A 49 -10.56 -0.85 -25.42
C MET A 49 -10.56 -0.83 -23.89
N VAL A 50 -10.78 0.33 -23.27
CA VAL A 50 -10.94 0.45 -21.80
C VAL A 50 -12.23 -0.24 -21.35
N ALA A 51 -13.33 -0.04 -22.06
CA ALA A 51 -14.60 -0.71 -21.78
C ALA A 51 -14.47 -2.24 -21.91
N GLU A 52 -13.77 -2.76 -22.93
CA GLU A 52 -13.46 -4.18 -23.08
C GLU A 52 -12.57 -4.72 -21.97
N LYS A 53 -11.55 -3.97 -21.53
CA LYS A 53 -10.70 -4.37 -20.40
C LYS A 53 -11.48 -4.44 -19.10
N ILE A 54 -12.36 -3.47 -18.85
CA ILE A 54 -13.26 -3.45 -17.70
C ILE A 54 -14.21 -4.66 -17.78
N ALA A 55 -14.88 -4.88 -18.92
CA ALA A 55 -15.74 -6.03 -19.14
C ALA A 55 -15.00 -7.37 -18.95
N ALA A 56 -13.77 -7.49 -19.43
CA ALA A 56 -12.93 -8.68 -19.24
C ALA A 56 -12.51 -8.89 -17.78
N GLN A 57 -12.35 -7.81 -17.01
CA GLN A 57 -12.02 -7.86 -15.59
C GLN A 57 -13.22 -8.27 -14.71
N TYR A 58 -14.44 -7.99 -15.18
CA TYR A 58 -15.69 -8.41 -14.54
C TYR A 58 -16.27 -9.73 -15.10
N ARG A 59 -15.74 -10.26 -16.21
CA ARG A 59 -16.01 -11.66 -16.63
C ARG A 59 -15.43 -12.61 -15.59
N SER A 60 -16.33 -13.22 -14.81
CA SER A 60 -15.99 -14.34 -13.94
C SER A 60 -15.31 -15.44 -14.76
N PRO A 61 -14.28 -16.15 -14.25
CA PRO A 61 -13.70 -17.32 -14.92
C PRO A 61 -14.71 -18.44 -15.22
N ASN A 62 -15.88 -18.41 -14.59
CA ASN A 62 -16.99 -19.32 -14.86
C ASN A 62 -17.93 -18.85 -15.98
N ASP A 63 -17.79 -17.61 -16.45
CA ASP A 63 -18.62 -17.01 -17.49
C ASP A 63 -17.90 -17.05 -18.84
N LYS A 64 -17.34 -18.23 -19.15
CA LYS A 64 -17.23 -18.63 -20.55
C LYS A 64 -18.65 -18.92 -20.97
N THR A 65 -19.35 -17.89 -21.44
CA THR A 65 -20.38 -18.12 -22.44
C THR A 65 -19.74 -19.04 -23.46
N THR A 66 -20.19 -20.28 -23.45
CA THR A 66 -20.24 -21.11 -24.63
C THR A 66 -20.58 -20.15 -25.76
N THR A 67 -19.64 -19.92 -26.67
CA THR A 67 -20.05 -19.71 -28.04
C THR A 67 -20.88 -20.93 -28.35
N GLU A 68 -22.19 -20.80 -28.16
CA GLU A 68 -23.18 -21.64 -28.78
C GLU A 68 -22.91 -21.44 -30.27
N GLU A 69 -22.02 -22.25 -30.81
CA GLU A 69 -22.17 -22.70 -32.17
C GLU A 69 -23.61 -23.21 -32.23
N CYS A 70 -24.48 -22.43 -32.87
CA CYS A 70 -25.85 -22.84 -33.14
C CYS A 70 -25.78 -24.28 -33.64
N ALA A 71 -26.41 -25.19 -32.89
CA ALA A 71 -26.38 -26.59 -33.20
C ALA A 71 -26.97 -26.79 -34.60
N LEU A 72 -26.09 -26.97 -35.60
CA LEU A 72 -26.50 -27.59 -36.85
C LEU A 72 -27.10 -28.95 -36.50
N PRO A 73 -28.18 -29.39 -37.17
CA PRO A 73 -28.78 -30.70 -36.94
C PRO A 73 -27.69 -31.77 -36.92
N ASP A 74 -27.75 -32.73 -35.99
CA ASP A 74 -26.81 -33.85 -35.90
C ASP A 74 -26.85 -34.65 -37.21
N LEU A 75 -26.06 -34.22 -38.20
CA LEU A 75 -25.92 -34.89 -39.48
C LEU A 75 -25.43 -36.32 -39.24
N THR A 76 -26.02 -37.27 -39.98
CA THR A 76 -25.59 -38.66 -39.92
C THR A 76 -24.10 -38.76 -40.26
N PRO A 77 -23.37 -39.74 -39.69
CA PRO A 77 -21.94 -39.92 -39.97
C PRO A 77 -21.60 -39.94 -41.47
N ASN A 78 -22.47 -40.55 -42.28
CA ASN A 78 -22.34 -40.58 -43.73
C ASN A 78 -22.47 -39.20 -44.38
N THR A 79 -23.52 -38.42 -44.06
CA THR A 79 -23.70 -37.09 -44.66
C THR A 79 -22.60 -36.13 -44.22
N LYS A 80 -22.10 -36.27 -42.99
CA LYS A 80 -20.99 -35.46 -42.49
C LYS A 80 -19.68 -35.75 -43.23
N ILE A 81 -19.35 -37.03 -43.45
CA ILE A 81 -18.16 -37.40 -44.21
C ILE A 81 -18.31 -36.98 -45.68
N ASN A 82 -19.47 -37.21 -46.30
CA ASN A 82 -19.71 -36.78 -47.68
C ASN A 82 -19.56 -35.27 -47.85
N ASN A 83 -20.15 -34.45 -46.97
CA ASN A 83 -19.97 -32.99 -47.00
C ASN A 83 -18.50 -32.58 -46.83
N ILE A 84 -17.72 -33.29 -46.00
CA ILE A 84 -16.28 -33.01 -45.83
C ILE A 84 -15.52 -33.35 -47.11
N LEU A 85 -15.84 -34.48 -47.74
CA LEU A 85 -15.18 -34.92 -48.98
C LEU A 85 -15.54 -34.02 -50.17
N GLU A 86 -16.80 -33.63 -50.29
CA GLU A 86 -17.29 -32.70 -51.31
C GLU A 86 -16.66 -31.32 -51.17
N ASN A 87 -16.64 -30.75 -49.95
CA ASN A 87 -15.98 -29.47 -49.69
C ASN A 87 -14.47 -29.51 -49.92
N ALA A 88 -13.84 -30.68 -49.78
CA ALA A 88 -12.43 -30.87 -50.05
C ALA A 88 -12.14 -31.19 -51.54
N GLY A 89 -13.16 -31.48 -52.35
CA GLY A 89 -13.01 -31.87 -53.75
C GLY A 89 -12.31 -33.23 -53.95
N VAL A 90 -12.37 -34.14 -52.98
CA VAL A 90 -11.63 -35.42 -53.00
C VAL A 90 -12.57 -36.60 -53.18
N VAL A 91 -12.31 -37.44 -54.18
CA VAL A 91 -12.98 -38.74 -54.38
C VAL A 91 -12.11 -39.84 -53.77
N LEU A 92 -12.66 -40.58 -52.79
CA LEU A 92 -11.97 -41.67 -52.10
C LEU A 92 -12.52 -43.04 -52.52
N PRO A 93 -11.68 -44.09 -52.53
CA PRO A 93 -12.15 -45.48 -52.61
C PRO A 93 -13.14 -45.82 -51.50
N ASP A 94 -14.12 -46.68 -51.81
CA ASP A 94 -15.19 -47.07 -50.88
C ASP A 94 -14.70 -47.68 -49.57
N THR A 95 -13.54 -48.35 -49.60
CA THR A 95 -12.91 -48.93 -48.41
C THR A 95 -12.47 -47.85 -47.41
N LEU A 96 -11.79 -46.80 -47.89
CA LEU A 96 -11.35 -45.67 -47.05
C LEU A 96 -12.52 -44.82 -46.58
N ARG A 97 -13.56 -44.69 -47.42
CA ARG A 97 -14.80 -44.01 -47.04
C ARG A 97 -15.47 -44.70 -45.84
N LYS A 98 -15.55 -46.04 -45.86
CA LYS A 98 -16.12 -46.83 -44.74
C LYS A 98 -15.32 -46.67 -43.44
N GLU A 99 -13.98 -46.65 -43.51
CA GLU A 99 -13.10 -46.41 -42.35
C GLU A 99 -13.30 -45.02 -41.73
N LEU A 100 -13.43 -43.98 -42.56
CA LEU A 100 -13.69 -42.62 -42.09
C LEU A 100 -15.06 -42.51 -41.41
N VAL A 101 -16.07 -43.14 -41.99
CA VAL A 101 -17.42 -43.22 -41.41
C VAL A 101 -17.39 -43.96 -40.07
N PHE A 102 -16.67 -45.08 -39.98
CA PHE A 102 -16.48 -45.80 -38.73
C PHE A 102 -15.84 -44.92 -37.63
N GLY A 103 -14.78 -44.17 -37.98
CA GLY A 103 -14.13 -43.24 -37.06
C GLY A 103 -15.07 -42.14 -36.54
N GLU A 104 -15.93 -41.58 -37.39
CA GLU A 104 -16.90 -40.57 -36.97
C GLU A 104 -18.05 -41.18 -36.14
N CYS A 105 -18.50 -42.40 -36.45
CA CYS A 105 -19.48 -43.13 -35.64
C CYS A 105 -18.97 -43.36 -34.21
N VAL A 106 -17.75 -43.88 -34.06
CA VAL A 106 -17.13 -44.12 -32.74
C VAL A 106 -17.00 -42.81 -31.95
N LYS A 107 -16.57 -41.73 -32.62
CA LYS A 107 -16.47 -40.40 -32.00
C LYS A 107 -17.84 -39.87 -31.55
N GLN A 108 -18.89 -40.01 -32.35
CA GLN A 108 -20.24 -39.58 -31.97
C GLN A 108 -20.74 -40.37 -30.76
N GLN A 109 -20.59 -41.69 -30.76
CA GLN A 109 -21.01 -42.54 -29.64
C GLN A 109 -20.27 -42.21 -28.35
N LEU A 110 -18.95 -42.03 -28.40
CA LEU A 110 -18.15 -41.65 -27.23
C LEU A 110 -18.58 -40.28 -26.65
N ASN A 111 -18.93 -39.33 -27.52
CA ASN A 111 -19.42 -38.02 -27.10
C ASN A 111 -20.83 -38.12 -26.50
N GLN A 112 -21.72 -38.94 -27.05
CA GLN A 112 -23.06 -39.17 -26.50
C GLN A 112 -22.99 -39.86 -25.13
N ASN A 113 -22.18 -40.92 -25.00
CA ASN A 113 -21.93 -41.59 -23.72
C ASN A 113 -21.32 -40.62 -22.70
N PHE A 114 -20.40 -39.75 -23.11
CA PHE A 114 -19.85 -38.74 -22.20
C PHE A 114 -20.88 -37.71 -21.74
N LYS A 115 -21.79 -37.30 -22.65
CA LYS A 115 -22.88 -36.37 -22.35
C LYS A 115 -23.95 -36.99 -21.45
N SER A 116 -24.18 -38.30 -21.52
CA SER A 116 -25.21 -38.99 -20.72
C SER A 116 -24.86 -39.04 -19.22
N PHE A 117 -23.58 -39.01 -18.86
CA PHE A 117 -23.18 -38.88 -17.45
C PHE A 117 -23.58 -37.51 -16.89
N LYS A 118 -24.19 -37.48 -15.71
CA LYS A 118 -24.51 -36.23 -14.98
C LYS A 118 -23.38 -35.82 -14.03
N ASP A 119 -22.80 -36.78 -13.32
CA ASP A 119 -21.75 -36.54 -12.33
C ASP A 119 -20.35 -36.30 -12.95
N HIS A 120 -19.62 -35.38 -12.35
CA HIS A 120 -18.25 -35.02 -12.74
C HIS A 120 -17.26 -36.17 -12.50
N ARG A 121 -17.46 -36.97 -11.44
CA ARG A 121 -16.58 -38.10 -11.14
C ARG A 121 -16.72 -39.20 -12.20
N SER A 122 -17.95 -39.54 -12.59
CA SER A 122 -18.19 -40.52 -13.67
C SER A 122 -17.65 -40.05 -15.01
N LYS A 123 -17.76 -38.74 -15.32
CA LYS A 123 -17.11 -38.15 -16.51
C LYS A 123 -15.59 -38.27 -16.49
N GLN A 124 -14.96 -38.10 -15.33
CA GLN A 124 -13.51 -38.29 -15.18
C GLN A 124 -13.10 -39.73 -15.43
N ILE A 125 -13.78 -40.69 -14.81
CA ILE A 125 -13.49 -42.12 -14.95
C ILE A 125 -13.68 -42.56 -16.40
N PHE A 126 -14.77 -42.17 -17.04
CA PHE A 126 -15.02 -42.48 -18.45
C PHE A 126 -13.97 -41.87 -19.37
N ALA A 127 -13.58 -40.61 -19.13
CA ALA A 127 -12.50 -39.98 -19.88
C ALA A 127 -11.18 -40.72 -19.68
N GLU A 128 -10.87 -41.20 -18.48
CA GLU A 128 -9.64 -41.96 -18.22
C GLU A 128 -9.63 -43.32 -18.94
N LEU A 129 -10.77 -44.04 -18.96
CA LEU A 129 -10.94 -45.31 -19.68
C LEU A 129 -10.78 -45.15 -21.20
N VAL A 130 -11.40 -44.12 -21.78
CA VAL A 130 -11.29 -43.81 -23.22
C VAL A 130 -9.91 -43.22 -23.55
N GLY A 131 -9.33 -42.50 -22.60
CA GLY A 131 -8.12 -41.69 -22.66
C GLY A 131 -6.79 -42.41 -22.67
N ALA A 132 -6.74 -43.61 -23.26
CA ALA A 132 -5.53 -44.43 -23.30
C ALA A 132 -4.36 -43.78 -24.08
N LYS A 133 -3.16 -44.34 -23.89
CA LYS A 133 -1.86 -43.86 -24.43
C LYS A 133 -1.91 -43.51 -25.94
N ALA A 134 -2.67 -44.25 -26.75
CA ALA A 134 -2.71 -44.06 -28.21
C ALA A 134 -3.33 -42.71 -28.63
N LEU A 135 -4.49 -42.33 -28.09
CA LEU A 135 -5.15 -41.06 -28.45
C LEU A 135 -4.31 -39.84 -28.04
N LYS A 136 -3.60 -39.94 -26.90
CA LYS A 136 -2.66 -38.91 -26.44
C LYS A 136 -1.40 -38.86 -27.32
N LYS A 137 -0.82 -40.01 -27.67
CA LYS A 137 0.37 -40.11 -28.53
C LYS A 137 0.17 -39.46 -29.89
N TYR A 138 -1.01 -39.63 -30.49
CA TYR A 138 -1.34 -39.08 -31.81
C TYR A 138 -2.12 -37.75 -31.77
N GLY A 139 -2.29 -37.12 -30.60
CA GLY A 139 -2.86 -35.77 -30.49
C GLY A 139 -4.36 -35.63 -30.83
N VAL A 140 -5.11 -36.73 -30.90
CA VAL A 140 -6.51 -36.75 -31.39
C VAL A 140 -7.52 -36.36 -30.30
N THR A 141 -7.08 -36.20 -29.05
CA THR A 141 -7.93 -35.93 -27.87
C THR A 141 -8.78 -34.66 -27.99
N ARG A 142 -8.35 -33.67 -28.77
CA ARG A 142 -9.10 -32.41 -28.98
C ARG A 142 -10.40 -32.60 -29.76
N LYS A 143 -10.53 -33.68 -30.54
CA LYS A 143 -11.73 -33.99 -31.33
C LYS A 143 -12.87 -34.58 -30.49
N LEU A 144 -12.62 -34.88 -29.21
CA LEU A 144 -13.59 -35.43 -28.27
C LEU A 144 -14.03 -34.36 -27.26
N ALA A 145 -15.31 -34.39 -26.86
CA ALA A 145 -15.87 -33.47 -25.88
C ALA A 145 -15.19 -33.58 -24.49
N MET A 146 -14.57 -34.73 -24.21
CA MET A 146 -13.88 -35.03 -22.95
C MET A 146 -12.42 -34.52 -22.87
N SER A 147 -11.93 -33.78 -23.87
CA SER A 147 -10.53 -33.32 -23.98
C SER A 147 -9.96 -32.66 -22.71
N LYS A 148 -10.76 -31.87 -21.99
CA LYS A 148 -10.37 -31.19 -20.74
C LYS A 148 -10.05 -32.18 -19.60
N TYR A 149 -10.75 -33.30 -19.55
CA TYR A 149 -10.64 -34.32 -18.50
C TYR A 149 -9.44 -35.26 -18.72
N LEU A 150 -9.04 -35.43 -19.97
CA LEU A 150 -7.88 -36.24 -20.37
C LEU A 150 -6.53 -35.64 -19.95
N SER A 151 -6.46 -34.32 -19.76
CA SER A 151 -5.24 -33.58 -19.41
C SER A 151 -4.90 -33.52 -17.92
N THR A 152 -5.80 -33.97 -17.03
CA THR A 152 -5.81 -33.51 -15.62
C THR A 152 -5.13 -34.40 -14.57
N SER A 153 -4.49 -35.52 -14.92
CA SER A 153 -4.05 -36.51 -13.90
C SER A 153 -2.86 -36.07 -13.02
N LEU A 154 -2.06 -35.06 -13.39
CA LEU A 154 -0.91 -34.58 -12.60
C LEU A 154 -1.15 -33.29 -11.78
N SER A 155 -2.29 -32.65 -11.97
CA SER A 155 -2.55 -31.28 -11.47
C SER A 155 -3.13 -31.20 -10.06
N HIS A 156 -3.78 -32.26 -9.56
CA HIS A 156 -4.54 -32.18 -8.30
C HIS A 156 -3.66 -32.19 -7.05
N VAL A 157 -2.59 -32.99 -7.05
CA VAL A 157 -1.63 -33.08 -5.93
C VAL A 157 -0.78 -31.80 -5.80
N LYS A 158 -0.26 -31.27 -6.90
CA LYS A 158 0.49 -30.00 -6.92
C LYS A 158 -0.36 -28.79 -6.50
N ARG A 159 -1.67 -28.80 -6.79
CA ARG A 159 -2.60 -27.72 -6.44
C ARG A 159 -2.85 -27.64 -4.93
N LYS A 160 -2.98 -28.77 -4.21
CA LYS A 160 -3.15 -28.77 -2.75
C LYS A 160 -1.93 -28.19 -2.02
N GLN A 161 -0.70 -28.58 -2.39
CA GLN A 161 0.53 -28.03 -1.80
C GLN A 161 0.70 -26.52 -2.07
N THR A 162 0.36 -26.06 -3.27
CA THR A 162 0.49 -24.63 -3.64
C THR A 162 -0.51 -23.75 -2.87
N ILE A 163 -1.74 -24.23 -2.65
CA ILE A 163 -2.77 -23.51 -1.88
C ILE A 163 -2.35 -23.36 -0.42
N SER A 164 -1.81 -24.42 0.19
CA SER A 164 -1.33 -24.41 1.59
C SER A 164 -0.20 -23.39 1.77
N LYS A 165 0.85 -23.43 0.93
CA LYS A 165 1.95 -22.46 0.95
C LYS A 165 1.50 -21.01 0.72
N THR A 166 0.49 -20.80 -0.13
CA THR A 166 -0.03 -19.44 -0.39
C THR A 166 -0.82 -18.90 0.81
N LYS A 167 -1.50 -19.78 1.55
CA LYS A 167 -2.27 -19.41 2.74
C LYS A 167 -1.36 -18.95 3.87
N THR A 168 -0.28 -19.69 4.14
CA THR A 168 0.72 -19.32 5.17
C THR A 168 1.39 -17.99 4.85
N ILE A 169 1.84 -17.79 3.61
CA ILE A 169 2.43 -16.51 3.17
C ILE A 169 1.45 -15.35 3.35
N LYS A 170 0.16 -15.56 3.06
CA LYS A 170 -0.85 -14.52 3.26
C LYS A 170 -1.01 -14.15 4.73
N GLU A 171 -1.03 -15.13 5.63
CA GLU A 171 -1.12 -14.91 7.07
C GLU A 171 0.12 -14.18 7.61
N ASP A 172 1.32 -14.54 7.12
CA ASP A 172 2.57 -13.85 7.45
C ASP A 172 2.56 -12.38 7.00
N VAL A 173 2.13 -12.09 5.77
CA VAL A 173 2.04 -10.72 5.27
C VAL A 173 1.00 -9.92 6.08
N ILE A 174 -0.15 -10.51 6.37
CA ILE A 174 -1.20 -9.86 7.17
C ILE A 174 -0.69 -9.57 8.58
N SER A 175 -0.04 -10.53 9.25
CA SER A 175 0.50 -10.35 10.60
C SER A 175 1.60 -9.30 10.62
N PHE A 176 2.48 -9.28 9.62
CA PHE A 176 3.53 -8.26 9.46
C PHE A 176 2.94 -6.84 9.37
N TYR A 177 1.92 -6.64 8.52
CA TYR A 177 1.27 -5.33 8.39
C TYR A 177 0.54 -4.89 9.67
N GLN A 178 0.03 -5.82 10.47
CA GLN A 178 -0.73 -5.51 11.69
C GLN A 178 0.13 -5.07 12.87
N ARG A 179 1.45 -5.29 12.82
CA ARG A 179 2.33 -4.86 13.90
C ARG A 179 2.39 -3.34 13.98
N ASP A 180 2.43 -2.83 15.20
CA ASP A 180 2.42 -1.39 15.49
C ASP A 180 3.64 -0.66 14.92
N GLU A 181 4.76 -1.37 14.76
CA GLU A 181 5.95 -0.88 14.05
C GLU A 181 5.67 -0.53 12.58
N ASN A 182 4.84 -1.32 11.89
CA ASN A 182 4.66 -1.22 10.43
C ASN A 182 3.40 -0.44 10.05
N SER A 183 2.39 -0.42 10.92
CA SER A 183 1.20 0.42 10.78
C SER A 183 0.65 0.86 12.14
N ARG A 184 -0.01 2.00 12.20
CA ARG A 184 -0.67 2.53 13.40
C ARG A 184 -2.19 2.56 13.26
N LEU A 185 -2.94 2.38 14.36
CA LEU A 185 -4.40 2.53 14.36
C LEU A 185 -4.81 4.00 14.22
N CYS A 186 -5.98 4.23 13.63
CA CYS A 186 -6.59 5.56 13.63
C CYS A 186 -7.22 5.85 14.99
N ALA A 187 -7.13 7.10 15.46
CA ALA A 187 -7.65 7.52 16.77
C ALA A 187 -9.18 7.34 16.88
N GLY A 188 -9.93 7.57 15.80
CA GLY A 188 -11.38 7.42 15.80
C GLY A 188 -11.82 5.95 15.82
N LYS A 189 -12.51 5.51 16.87
CA LYS A 189 -13.17 4.17 16.92
C LYS A 189 -14.18 3.95 15.78
N LYS A 190 -14.74 5.04 15.23
CA LYS A 190 -15.66 5.02 14.08
C LYS A 190 -14.95 5.05 12.73
N GLU A 191 -13.63 5.31 12.70
CA GLU A 191 -12.84 5.26 11.47
C GLU A 191 -12.56 3.81 11.08
N CYS A 192 -13.56 3.18 10.45
CA CYS A 192 -13.50 1.81 9.99
C CYS A 192 -13.60 1.74 8.47
N ILE A 193 -13.02 0.68 7.91
CA ILE A 193 -13.19 0.31 6.51
C ILE A 193 -13.98 -1.00 6.49
N THR A 194 -15.01 -1.07 5.64
CA THR A 194 -15.80 -2.28 5.42
C THR A 194 -15.51 -2.82 4.03
N TYR A 195 -15.14 -4.09 3.95
CA TYR A 195 -14.96 -4.79 2.69
C TYR A 195 -15.49 -6.22 2.82
N LYS A 196 -16.30 -6.66 1.85
CA LYS A 196 -16.95 -7.98 1.85
C LYS A 196 -17.64 -8.31 3.18
N LYS A 197 -18.46 -7.40 3.69
CA LYS A 197 -19.19 -7.51 4.98
C LYS A 197 -18.30 -7.62 6.23
N VAL A 198 -16.97 -7.52 6.10
CA VAL A 198 -16.05 -7.47 7.24
C VAL A 198 -15.69 -6.02 7.54
N LYS A 199 -16.05 -5.54 8.73
CA LYS A 199 -15.69 -4.20 9.23
C LYS A 199 -14.43 -4.28 10.09
N LYS A 200 -13.43 -3.46 9.77
CA LYS A 200 -12.18 -3.37 10.54
C LYS A 200 -11.81 -1.91 10.79
N GLN A 201 -11.25 -1.62 11.96
CA GLN A 201 -10.71 -0.29 12.24
C GLN A 201 -9.54 0.00 11.30
N LYS A 202 -9.51 1.23 10.79
CA LYS A 202 -8.52 1.69 9.83
C LYS A 202 -7.14 1.79 10.48
N ARG A 203 -6.11 1.37 9.75
CA ARG A 203 -4.70 1.52 10.12
C ARG A 203 -3.95 2.29 9.05
N TYR A 204 -3.09 3.21 9.45
CA TYR A 204 -2.17 3.92 8.57
C TYR A 204 -0.81 3.24 8.55
N MET A 205 -0.26 2.99 7.37
CA MET A 205 1.13 2.52 7.25
C MET A 205 2.09 3.60 7.76
N ASN A 206 3.11 3.19 8.53
CA ASN A 206 4.14 4.11 9.02
C ASN A 206 5.20 4.40 7.95
N TYR A 207 5.47 3.42 7.08
CA TYR A 207 6.50 3.49 6.04
C TYR A 207 5.91 3.36 4.63
N SER A 208 6.74 3.66 3.63
CA SER A 208 6.39 3.40 2.23
C SER A 208 6.22 1.88 1.99
N LEU A 209 5.37 1.50 1.02
CA LEU A 209 5.21 0.10 0.63
C LEU A 209 6.55 -0.56 0.24
N LYS A 210 7.45 0.21 -0.36
CA LYS A 210 8.75 -0.28 -0.82
C LYS A 210 9.68 -0.55 0.36
N SER A 211 9.70 0.33 1.36
CA SER A 211 10.44 0.14 2.62
C SER A 211 9.90 -1.06 3.40
N LEU A 212 8.58 -1.17 3.53
CA LEU A 212 7.93 -2.31 4.20
C LEU A 212 8.24 -3.65 3.53
N TYR A 213 8.28 -3.68 2.19
CA TYR A 213 8.64 -4.88 1.45
C TYR A 213 10.08 -5.31 1.70
N LYS A 214 11.04 -4.37 1.67
CA LYS A 214 12.44 -4.66 2.00
C LYS A 214 12.57 -5.23 3.41
N LYS A 215 11.89 -4.60 4.38
CA LYS A 215 11.86 -5.07 5.77
C LYS A 215 11.28 -6.48 5.89
N PHE A 216 10.16 -6.76 5.19
CA PHE A 216 9.53 -8.08 5.20
C PHE A 216 10.44 -9.19 4.66
N ILE A 217 11.15 -8.94 3.55
CA ILE A 217 12.06 -9.94 2.97
C ILE A 217 13.21 -10.25 3.93
N ILE A 218 13.81 -9.21 4.53
CA ILE A 218 14.93 -9.36 5.46
C ILE A 218 14.50 -10.15 6.69
N GLU A 219 13.31 -9.87 7.23
CA GLU A 219 12.86 -10.49 8.48
C GLU A 219 12.37 -11.93 8.30
N LYS A 220 11.66 -12.22 7.21
CA LYS A 220 11.01 -13.52 7.00
C LYS A 220 11.79 -14.45 6.10
N GLU A 221 12.75 -13.95 5.33
CA GLU A 221 13.52 -14.72 4.34
C GLU A 221 12.64 -15.47 3.32
N ILE A 222 11.40 -14.99 3.08
CA ILE A 222 10.44 -15.60 2.17
C ILE A 222 10.60 -15.01 0.76
N LYS A 223 10.62 -15.88 -0.26
CA LYS A 223 10.57 -15.49 -1.67
C LYS A 223 9.14 -15.07 -2.07
N ILE A 224 8.87 -13.77 -2.04
CA ILE A 224 7.63 -13.16 -2.54
C ILE A 224 7.94 -11.95 -3.42
N SER A 225 7.19 -11.76 -4.52
CA SER A 225 7.33 -10.57 -5.37
C SER A 225 6.72 -9.33 -4.71
N TYR A 226 7.28 -8.15 -4.99
CA TYR A 226 6.73 -6.87 -4.53
C TYR A 226 5.23 -6.72 -4.87
N THR A 227 4.85 -7.08 -6.09
CA THR A 227 3.46 -7.05 -6.55
C THR A 227 2.53 -7.95 -5.75
N SER A 228 2.98 -9.17 -5.42
CA SER A 228 2.22 -10.11 -4.60
C SER A 228 2.08 -9.61 -3.17
N PHE A 229 3.16 -9.09 -2.59
CA PHE A 229 3.17 -8.47 -1.26
C PHE A 229 2.15 -7.33 -1.16
N CYS A 230 2.17 -6.39 -2.12
CA CYS A 230 1.20 -5.29 -2.15
C CYS A 230 -0.25 -5.76 -2.32
N ARG A 231 -0.49 -6.83 -3.08
CA ARG A 231 -1.84 -7.41 -3.27
C ARG A 231 -2.34 -8.14 -2.03
N LEU A 232 -1.45 -8.74 -1.24
CA LEU A 232 -1.78 -9.43 0.01
C LEU A 232 -1.98 -8.47 1.19
N ARG A 233 -1.71 -7.17 1.00
CA ARG A 233 -1.95 -6.14 2.01
C ARG A 233 -3.42 -6.18 2.50
N PRO A 234 -3.66 -6.21 3.82
CA PRO A 234 -5.01 -6.11 4.36
C PRO A 234 -5.73 -4.82 3.90
N PHE A 235 -7.01 -4.92 3.55
CA PHE A 235 -7.76 -3.77 3.02
C PHE A 235 -7.92 -2.61 4.02
N TRP A 236 -7.83 -2.89 5.33
CA TRP A 236 -7.93 -1.89 6.40
C TRP A 236 -6.59 -1.20 6.72
N VAL A 237 -5.49 -1.64 6.11
CA VAL A 237 -4.17 -1.01 6.23
C VAL A 237 -3.93 -0.15 4.99
N VAL A 238 -3.98 1.16 5.16
CA VAL A 238 -4.00 2.13 4.06
C VAL A 238 -2.88 3.16 4.20
N PRO A 239 -2.40 3.76 3.09
CA PRO A 239 -1.47 4.87 3.19
C PRO A 239 -2.18 6.10 3.79
N PRO A 240 -1.48 6.91 4.61
CA PRO A 240 -2.04 8.17 5.10
C PRO A 240 -2.30 9.15 3.94
N LYS A 241 -3.49 9.75 3.93
CA LYS A 241 -3.86 10.85 3.01
C LYS A 241 -3.03 12.09 3.34
N LEU A 242 -2.77 12.95 2.35
CA LEU A 242 -1.93 14.16 2.53
C LEU A 242 -2.37 15.02 3.73
N GLY A 243 -3.67 15.31 3.87
CA GLY A 243 -4.20 16.09 4.99
C GLY A 243 -4.21 15.38 6.36
N SER A 244 -3.80 14.11 6.44
CA SER A 244 -3.71 13.34 7.69
C SER A 244 -2.26 13.01 8.07
N ARG A 245 -1.27 13.58 7.37
CA ARG A 245 0.16 13.28 7.56
C ARG A 245 0.79 14.01 8.75
N ASP A 246 0.29 15.20 9.10
CA ASP A 246 1.01 16.14 9.96
C ASP A 246 0.34 16.34 11.33
N THR A 247 -0.16 15.27 11.94
CA THR A 247 -0.71 15.31 13.31
C THR A 247 0.17 14.47 14.24
N CYS A 248 0.56 15.05 15.40
CA CYS A 248 1.34 14.37 16.46
C CYS A 248 2.73 13.89 16.01
N LEU A 249 3.48 14.72 15.29
CA LEU A 249 4.86 14.42 14.90
C LEU A 249 5.83 14.60 16.08
N CYS A 250 6.80 13.70 16.21
CA CYS A 250 7.89 13.86 17.16
C CYS A 250 8.87 14.93 16.65
N VAL A 251 9.17 15.93 17.49
CA VAL A 251 10.09 17.03 17.16
C VAL A 251 11.49 16.50 16.80
N THR A 252 11.97 15.49 17.51
CA THR A 252 13.28 14.86 17.23
C THR A 252 13.32 14.24 15.84
N HIS A 253 12.28 13.50 15.45
CA HIS A 253 12.19 12.91 14.11
C HIS A 253 12.00 13.96 13.02
N GLU A 254 11.13 14.93 13.26
CA GLU A 254 10.78 15.92 12.24
C GLU A 254 11.94 16.89 11.98
N ASN A 255 12.63 17.36 13.02
CA ASN A 255 13.80 18.22 12.84
C ASN A 255 14.94 17.48 12.13
N PHE A 256 15.21 16.23 12.51
CA PHE A 256 16.22 15.41 11.82
C PHE A 256 15.87 15.21 10.34
N ARG A 257 14.58 14.95 10.04
CA ARG A 257 14.07 14.84 8.67
C ARG A 257 14.23 16.14 7.88
N LEU A 258 13.93 17.30 8.48
CA LEU A 258 14.03 18.60 7.83
C LEU A 258 15.49 18.95 7.47
N VAL A 259 16.43 18.71 8.38
CA VAL A 259 17.87 18.90 8.13
C VAL A 259 18.36 17.96 7.03
N ALA A 260 18.06 16.66 7.14
CA ALA A 260 18.45 15.65 6.14
C ALA A 260 17.87 15.96 4.75
N ALA A 261 16.59 16.34 4.68
CA ALA A 261 15.95 16.69 3.42
C ALA A 261 16.59 17.93 2.77
N LYS A 262 17.01 18.92 3.57
CA LYS A 262 17.71 20.09 3.07
C LYS A 262 19.09 19.72 2.52
N LEU A 263 19.90 19.00 3.29
CA LEU A 263 21.22 18.54 2.84
C LEU A 263 21.15 17.68 1.57
N TYR A 264 20.11 16.84 1.43
CA TYR A 264 19.86 16.08 0.21
C TYR A 264 19.46 16.96 -0.97
N SER A 265 18.61 17.96 -0.76
CA SER A 265 18.19 18.89 -1.83
C SER A 265 19.35 19.71 -2.39
N GLU A 266 20.32 20.03 -1.53
CA GLU A 266 21.54 20.75 -1.86
C GLU A 266 22.67 19.81 -2.34
N LYS A 267 22.38 18.50 -2.47
CA LYS A 267 23.32 17.44 -2.91
C LYS A 267 24.59 17.32 -2.06
N ILE A 268 24.55 17.74 -0.78
CA ILE A 268 25.66 17.57 0.17
C ILE A 268 25.73 16.10 0.61
N ILE A 269 24.58 15.46 0.81
CA ILE A 269 24.45 14.03 1.10
C ILE A 269 23.62 13.35 0.01
N ASN A 270 23.95 12.11 -0.31
CA ASN A 270 23.18 11.29 -1.27
C ASN A 270 22.04 10.50 -0.62
N LEU A 271 21.82 10.69 0.69
CA LEU A 271 20.86 9.96 1.50
C LEU A 271 19.62 10.82 1.73
N LYS A 272 18.47 10.35 1.25
CA LYS A 272 17.25 11.16 1.22
C LYS A 272 16.46 11.06 2.52
N ASN A 273 16.37 9.85 3.06
CA ASN A 273 15.50 9.55 4.18
C ASN A 273 16.31 9.33 5.46
N PRO A 274 15.79 9.69 6.65
CA PRO A 274 16.43 9.38 7.93
C PRO A 274 16.80 7.90 8.11
N GLU A 275 15.97 6.99 7.60
CA GLU A 275 16.21 5.55 7.59
C GLU A 275 17.47 5.17 6.79
N GLU A 276 17.70 5.83 5.65
CA GLU A 276 18.87 5.61 4.80
C GLU A 276 20.14 6.12 5.49
N ILE A 277 20.04 7.25 6.21
CA ILE A 277 21.14 7.80 7.01
C ILE A 277 21.54 6.82 8.12
N ILE A 278 20.59 6.33 8.90
CA ILE A 278 20.90 5.36 9.97
C ILE A 278 21.46 4.07 9.36
N SER A 279 20.87 3.56 8.28
CA SER A 279 21.34 2.35 7.62
C SER A 279 22.76 2.49 7.04
N ALA A 280 23.19 3.70 6.66
CA ALA A 280 24.54 3.93 6.17
C ALA A 280 25.58 3.93 7.29
N ILE A 281 25.20 4.32 8.51
CA ILE A 281 26.11 4.45 9.66
C ILE A 281 26.00 3.30 10.68
N THR A 282 25.13 2.32 10.45
CA THR A 282 24.93 1.16 11.34
C THR A 282 25.09 -0.15 10.57
N CYS A 283 25.71 -1.14 11.22
CA CYS A 283 25.85 -2.48 10.63
C CYS A 283 24.56 -3.31 10.74
N ASN A 284 23.77 -3.10 11.79
CA ASN A 284 22.48 -3.76 11.98
C ASN A 284 21.53 -2.87 12.79
N LEU A 285 20.38 -2.51 12.21
CA LEU A 285 19.35 -1.68 12.85
C LEU A 285 18.66 -2.34 14.05
N ASN A 286 18.74 -3.67 14.16
CA ASN A 286 18.11 -4.43 15.23
C ASN A 286 19.04 -4.66 16.43
N ARG A 287 20.32 -4.27 16.34
CA ARG A 287 21.28 -4.39 17.44
C ARG A 287 21.32 -3.11 18.27
N GLU A 288 21.11 -3.26 19.56
CA GLU A 288 21.12 -2.14 20.51
C GLU A 288 22.45 -1.37 20.45
N GLU A 289 23.56 -2.11 20.44
CA GLU A 289 24.93 -1.61 20.42
C GLU A 289 25.23 -0.73 19.19
N SER A 290 24.62 -1.06 18.04
CA SER A 290 24.79 -0.29 16.80
C SER A 290 24.07 1.05 16.89
N LEU A 291 22.88 1.09 17.49
CA LEU A 291 22.11 2.31 17.69
C LEU A 291 22.65 3.17 18.85
N SER A 292 23.33 2.57 19.83
CA SER A 292 24.03 3.30 20.90
C SER A 292 25.44 3.76 20.51
N ARG A 293 25.89 3.49 19.29
CA ARG A 293 27.25 3.79 18.79
C ARG A 293 28.38 3.16 19.62
N SER A 294 28.08 2.08 20.36
CA SER A 294 29.07 1.30 21.12
C SER A 294 29.58 0.08 20.35
N CYS A 295 28.99 -0.24 19.19
CA CYS A 295 29.40 -1.37 18.36
C CYS A 295 30.78 -1.12 17.72
N GLN A 296 31.72 -2.05 17.94
CA GLN A 296 33.08 -1.98 17.40
C GLN A 296 33.12 -1.87 15.87
N ASN A 297 32.15 -2.44 15.16
CA ASN A 297 32.13 -2.49 13.69
C ASN A 297 31.59 -1.22 13.03
N CYS A 298 30.80 -0.39 13.73
CA CYS A 298 30.15 0.77 13.12
C CYS A 298 30.30 2.09 13.88
N LYS A 299 30.94 2.10 15.06
CA LYS A 299 31.14 3.32 15.87
C LYS A 299 31.89 4.44 15.15
N GLU A 300 32.73 4.10 14.16
CA GLU A 300 33.58 5.06 13.43
C GLU A 300 33.01 5.42 12.05
N ILE A 301 31.96 4.73 11.59
CA ILE A 301 31.36 5.00 10.27
C ILE A 301 30.69 6.38 10.30
N GLN A 302 31.10 7.22 9.36
CA GLN A 302 30.57 8.56 9.12
C GLN A 302 29.62 8.59 7.92
N ILE A 303 28.83 9.65 7.81
CA ILE A 303 27.92 9.85 6.69
C ILE A 303 28.74 10.15 5.43
N PRO A 304 28.48 9.48 4.29
CA PRO A 304 29.12 9.83 3.03
C PRO A 304 28.67 11.22 2.57
N ILE A 305 29.64 12.11 2.37
CA ILE A 305 29.45 13.49 1.91
C ILE A 305 30.00 13.67 0.49
N ASN A 306 29.36 14.53 -0.29
CA ASN A 306 29.92 15.03 -1.55
C ASN A 306 30.74 16.30 -1.27
N GLU A 307 31.53 16.77 -2.24
CA GLU A 307 32.20 18.06 -2.15
C GLU A 307 31.17 19.21 -2.14
N PHE A 308 31.32 20.16 -1.20
CA PHE A 308 30.47 21.34 -1.11
C PHE A 308 31.24 22.54 -0.55
N ASN A 309 30.80 23.75 -0.90
CA ASN A 309 31.32 24.98 -0.30
C ASN A 309 30.62 25.24 1.04
N GLY A 310 31.33 25.04 2.15
CA GLY A 310 30.78 25.20 3.50
C GLY A 310 30.28 26.61 3.83
N SER A 311 30.76 27.65 3.14
CA SER A 311 30.37 29.06 3.37
C SER A 311 29.03 29.43 2.75
N ASN A 312 28.53 28.64 1.80
CA ASN A 312 27.24 28.90 1.17
C ASN A 312 26.12 28.80 2.20
N GLN A 313 25.16 29.72 2.11
CA GLN A 313 24.03 29.78 3.03
C GLN A 313 22.80 29.10 2.45
N CYS A 314 21.95 28.63 3.36
CA CYS A 314 20.68 28.05 3.01
C CYS A 314 19.61 28.35 4.04
N GLN A 315 18.37 28.26 3.59
CA GLN A 315 17.19 28.42 4.44
C GLN A 315 16.50 27.08 4.62
N TYR A 316 16.17 26.76 5.87
CA TYR A 316 15.39 25.57 6.21
C TYR A 316 14.50 25.82 7.42
N GLN A 317 13.50 24.96 7.58
CA GLN A 317 12.56 25.04 8.70
C GLN A 317 12.96 24.13 9.85
N LYS A 318 12.76 24.58 11.08
CA LYS A 318 12.98 23.78 12.29
C LYS A 318 11.88 24.04 13.32
N TRP A 319 11.45 23.00 14.02
CA TRP A 319 10.59 23.13 15.20
C TRP A 319 11.44 23.49 16.42
N CYS A 320 11.12 24.63 17.02
CA CYS A 320 11.84 25.20 18.15
C CYS A 320 10.86 25.46 19.30
N SER A 321 11.31 25.23 20.55
CA SER A 321 10.59 25.69 21.73
C SER A 321 11.20 27.00 22.23
N LYS A 322 10.43 28.08 22.21
CA LYS A 322 10.83 29.39 22.74
C LYS A 322 10.02 29.75 23.98
N LYS A 323 10.65 30.49 24.90
CA LYS A 323 9.98 31.09 26.04
C LYS A 323 9.51 32.48 25.63
N GLU A 324 8.21 32.72 25.67
CA GLU A 324 7.59 34.02 25.43
C GLU A 324 6.96 34.51 26.74
N THR A 325 7.24 35.76 27.11
CA THR A 325 6.58 36.38 28.25
C THR A 325 5.23 36.94 27.80
N ARG A 326 4.15 36.39 28.34
CA ARG A 326 2.78 36.84 28.09
C ARG A 326 2.20 37.46 29.35
N VAL A 327 1.39 38.50 29.22
CA VAL A 327 0.68 39.07 30.36
C VAL A 327 -0.54 38.21 30.68
N SER A 328 -0.65 37.77 31.92
CA SER A 328 -1.82 37.04 32.41
C SER A 328 -3.07 37.93 32.37
N SER A 329 -4.09 37.54 31.61
CA SER A 329 -5.38 38.26 31.60
C SER A 329 -6.09 38.23 32.96
N LYS A 330 -5.71 37.33 33.88
CA LYS A 330 -6.34 37.21 35.21
C LYS A 330 -5.60 37.97 36.32
N THR A 331 -4.29 38.15 36.21
CA THR A 331 -3.46 38.68 37.29
C THR A 331 -2.60 39.88 36.89
N GLY A 332 -2.58 40.26 35.60
CA GLY A 332 -1.75 41.36 35.09
C GLY A 332 -0.25 41.12 35.17
N LYS A 333 0.19 39.98 35.69
CA LYS A 333 1.61 39.63 35.87
C LYS A 333 2.19 38.98 34.61
N PRO A 334 3.48 39.18 34.33
CA PRO A 334 4.19 38.47 33.27
C PRO A 334 4.26 36.98 33.62
N ILE A 335 3.74 36.14 32.74
CA ILE A 335 3.86 34.69 32.77
C ILE A 335 4.78 34.28 31.63
N VAL A 336 5.82 33.52 31.94
CA VAL A 336 6.67 32.90 30.91
C VAL A 336 5.98 31.65 30.40
N VAL A 337 5.60 31.65 29.13
CA VAL A 337 4.96 30.52 28.44
C VAL A 337 5.95 29.92 27.45
N GLN A 338 6.07 28.60 27.44
CA GLN A 338 6.86 27.90 26.43
C GLN A 338 5.97 27.59 25.22
N ILE A 339 6.38 28.04 24.05
CA ILE A 339 5.65 27.85 22.78
C ILE A 339 6.54 27.06 21.85
N THR A 340 5.95 26.07 21.19
CA THR A 340 6.62 25.33 20.12
C THR A 340 6.11 25.82 18.78
N LEU A 341 7.02 26.30 17.94
CA LEU A 341 6.68 26.85 16.64
C LEU A 341 7.72 26.44 15.59
N LYS A 342 7.32 26.53 14.32
CA LYS A 342 8.17 26.22 13.19
C LYS A 342 8.79 27.51 12.68
N GLU A 343 10.12 27.58 12.68
CA GLU A 343 10.88 28.78 12.32
C GLU A 343 11.71 28.53 11.06
N ASP A 344 11.79 29.56 10.22
CA ASP A 344 12.72 29.60 9.11
C ASP A 344 14.09 30.08 9.63
N ILE A 345 15.12 29.26 9.43
CA ILE A 345 16.49 29.50 9.88
C ILE A 345 17.37 29.65 8.64
N THR A 346 18.17 30.72 8.60
CA THR A 346 19.25 30.89 7.62
C THR A 346 20.57 30.49 8.26
N ILE A 347 21.28 29.54 7.66
CA ILE A 347 22.53 29.00 8.22
C ILE A 347 23.48 28.57 7.09
N SER A 348 24.78 28.47 7.38
CA SER A 348 25.78 27.95 6.42
C SER A 348 25.61 26.44 6.19
N TYR A 349 26.05 25.92 5.05
CA TYR A 349 26.04 24.47 4.80
C TYR A 349 26.92 23.71 5.79
N TYR A 350 28.05 24.29 6.21
CA TYR A 350 28.91 23.70 7.21
C TYR A 350 28.17 23.52 8.56
N ASP A 351 27.51 24.58 9.03
CA ASP A 351 26.78 24.53 10.28
C ASP A 351 25.53 23.65 10.19
N LEU A 352 24.85 23.60 9.04
CA LEU A 352 23.73 22.69 8.81
C LEU A 352 24.19 21.22 8.91
N PHE A 353 25.37 20.90 8.36
CA PHE A 353 25.95 19.57 8.48
C PHE A 353 26.33 19.24 9.92
N ASN A 354 26.94 20.19 10.64
CA ASN A 354 27.25 20.02 12.06
C ASN A 354 25.98 19.83 12.91
N GLU A 355 24.89 20.53 12.59
CA GLU A 355 23.60 20.33 13.23
C GLU A 355 23.08 18.90 13.01
N LEU A 356 23.22 18.34 11.80
CA LEU A 356 22.89 16.94 11.55
C LEU A 356 23.74 16.02 12.44
N MET A 357 25.06 16.21 12.45
CA MET A 357 25.99 15.39 13.21
C MET A 357 25.71 15.44 14.72
N ASN A 358 25.39 16.61 15.26
CA ASN A 358 25.01 16.81 16.65
C ASN A 358 23.66 16.15 17.00
N GLN A 359 22.74 16.07 16.03
CA GLN A 359 21.45 15.40 16.24
C GLN A 359 21.55 13.87 16.18
N ILE A 360 22.54 13.29 15.47
CA ILE A 360 22.66 11.83 15.28
C ILE A 360 22.60 11.04 16.59
N PRO A 361 23.43 11.32 17.62
CA PRO A 361 23.42 10.51 18.85
C PRO A 361 22.05 10.50 19.54
N LYS A 362 21.41 11.67 19.62
CA LYS A 362 20.08 11.83 20.22
C LYS A 362 19.02 11.11 19.39
N TYR A 363 19.08 11.26 18.07
CA TYR A 363 18.15 10.62 17.14
C TYR A 363 18.27 9.09 17.18
N MET A 364 19.49 8.54 17.16
CA MET A 364 19.72 7.09 17.22
C MET A 364 19.28 6.50 18.56
N SER A 365 19.55 7.19 19.69
CA SER A 365 19.05 6.76 21.00
C SER A 365 17.51 6.78 21.04
N HIS A 366 16.88 7.77 20.41
CA HIS A 366 15.43 7.84 20.30
C HIS A 366 14.86 6.70 19.43
N VAL A 367 15.46 6.41 18.27
CA VAL A 367 15.07 5.27 17.41
C VAL A 367 15.27 3.93 18.12
N ARG A 368 16.38 3.78 18.86
CA ARG A 368 16.64 2.63 19.73
C ARG A 368 15.51 2.47 20.73
N ASN A 369 15.16 3.53 21.46
CA ASN A 369 14.08 3.47 22.44
C ASN A 369 12.77 3.03 21.78
N VAL A 370 12.39 3.60 20.64
CA VAL A 370 11.18 3.20 19.92
C VAL A 370 11.20 1.71 19.57
N TYR A 371 12.29 1.22 18.95
CA TYR A 371 12.42 -0.18 18.54
C TYR A 371 12.44 -1.14 19.74
N HIS A 372 13.28 -0.86 20.73
CA HIS A 372 13.45 -1.64 21.95
C HIS A 372 12.30 -1.51 22.94
N GLN A 373 11.39 -0.55 22.81
CA GLN A 373 10.16 -0.47 23.61
C GLN A 373 9.05 -1.32 22.99
N HIS A 374 8.89 -1.31 21.67
CA HIS A 374 7.82 -2.04 21.01
C HIS A 374 7.98 -3.57 21.12
N GLN A 375 9.20 -4.09 21.02
CA GLN A 375 9.43 -5.53 21.04
C GLN A 375 9.11 -6.16 22.42
N PRO A 376 9.68 -5.69 23.56
CA PRO A 376 9.33 -6.21 24.88
C PRO A 376 7.86 -5.99 25.22
N LEU A 377 7.28 -4.83 24.87
CA LEU A 377 5.85 -4.60 25.07
C LEU A 377 5.00 -5.62 24.33
N SER A 378 5.37 -5.99 23.09
CA SER A 378 4.68 -7.05 22.36
C SER A 378 4.88 -8.43 22.99
N THR A 379 6.03 -8.70 23.60
CA THR A 379 6.29 -9.96 24.30
C THR A 379 5.44 -10.06 25.56
N VAL A 380 5.46 -9.02 26.40
CA VAL A 380 4.65 -8.96 27.63
C VAL A 380 3.18 -9.14 27.30
N LYS A 381 2.65 -8.41 26.31
CA LYS A 381 1.25 -8.56 25.86
C LYS A 381 0.85 -10.00 25.48
N LYS A 382 1.79 -10.80 25.00
CA LYS A 382 1.56 -12.20 24.59
C LYS A 382 1.75 -13.19 25.74
N SER A 383 2.49 -12.82 26.78
CA SER A 383 2.84 -13.67 27.93
C SER A 383 2.10 -13.29 29.21
N LEU A 384 1.12 -12.38 29.14
CA LEU A 384 0.30 -11.99 30.31
C LEU A 384 -0.43 -13.20 30.87
N THR A 385 -0.34 -13.38 32.19
CA THR A 385 -1.14 -14.34 32.93
C THR A 385 -2.43 -13.71 33.46
N ASP A 386 -3.39 -14.53 33.90
CA ASP A 386 -4.67 -14.05 34.43
C ASP A 386 -4.54 -13.20 35.71
N SER A 387 -3.39 -13.30 36.39
CA SER A 387 -3.05 -12.49 37.57
C SER A 387 -2.27 -11.22 37.24
N GLU A 388 -1.94 -10.98 35.97
CA GLU A 388 -1.13 -9.83 35.54
C GLU A 388 -1.96 -8.79 34.80
N LEU A 389 -1.65 -7.52 35.09
CA LEU A 389 -2.26 -6.36 34.43
C LEU A 389 -1.17 -5.48 33.84
N LEU A 390 -1.25 -5.24 32.53
CA LEU A 390 -0.39 -4.27 31.87
C LEU A 390 -1.18 -2.98 31.60
N LEU A 391 -0.76 -1.90 32.23
CA LEU A 391 -1.26 -0.55 31.96
C LEU A 391 -0.32 0.16 30.98
N HIS A 392 -0.84 0.49 29.80
CA HIS A 392 -0.16 1.33 28.83
C HIS A 392 -0.83 2.70 28.82
N ILE A 393 -0.18 3.67 29.44
CA ILE A 393 -0.71 5.02 29.66
C ILE A 393 0.03 6.07 28.84
N ASP A 394 -0.68 7.12 28.46
CA ASP A 394 -0.11 8.33 27.88
C ASP A 394 0.06 9.40 28.98
N PHE A 395 0.76 10.50 28.68
CA PHE A 395 0.81 11.63 29.59
C PHE A 395 -0.59 12.25 29.77
N SER A 396 -0.84 12.80 30.97
CA SER A 396 -2.04 13.59 31.19
C SER A 396 -1.92 14.93 30.49
N GLU A 397 -2.96 15.34 29.77
CA GLU A 397 -2.95 16.56 28.95
C GLU A 397 -4.17 17.43 29.27
N ASN A 398 -3.97 18.74 29.17
CA ASN A 398 -5.05 19.71 29.37
C ASN A 398 -5.92 19.77 28.12
N TYR A 399 -7.17 19.37 28.28
CA TYR A 399 -8.20 19.44 27.25
C TYR A 399 -9.01 20.73 27.43
N ALA A 400 -9.04 21.56 26.38
CA ALA A 400 -9.91 22.73 26.34
C ALA A 400 -11.36 22.29 26.11
N CYS A 401 -12.22 22.54 27.11
CA CYS A 401 -13.65 22.27 27.01
C CYS A 401 -14.26 23.18 25.95
N LYS A 402 -15.07 22.58 25.07
CA LYS A 402 -15.83 23.29 24.05
C LYS A 402 -17.30 22.92 24.16
N TYR A 403 -18.18 23.89 23.99
CA TYR A 403 -19.61 23.63 23.88
C TYR A 403 -19.93 23.02 22.51
N SER A 404 -21.04 22.29 22.41
CA SER A 404 -21.53 21.74 21.14
C SER A 404 -21.93 22.84 20.14
N SER A 405 -22.37 24.00 20.65
CA SER A 405 -22.63 25.23 19.90
C SER A 405 -22.10 26.41 20.72
N GLU A 406 -21.10 27.13 20.20
CA GLU A 406 -20.46 28.27 20.88
C GLU A 406 -20.87 29.59 20.21
N ALA A 407 -21.32 30.56 21.01
CA ALA A 407 -21.39 31.94 20.56
C ALA A 407 -19.96 32.48 20.34
N GLN A 408 -19.79 33.39 19.37
CA GLN A 408 -18.47 33.95 19.02
C GLN A 408 -17.74 34.57 20.23
N SER A 409 -18.48 35.12 21.20
CA SER A 409 -17.93 35.67 22.45
C SER A 409 -17.20 34.65 23.31
N VAL A 410 -17.48 33.35 23.19
CA VAL A 410 -16.75 32.28 23.90
C VAL A 410 -15.37 32.01 23.27
N HIS A 411 -15.17 32.40 22.00
CA HIS A 411 -13.87 32.32 21.34
C HIS A 411 -12.89 33.40 21.80
N PHE A 412 -13.42 34.53 22.31
CA PHE A 412 -12.63 35.67 22.78
C PHE A 412 -12.68 35.75 24.31
N GLY A 413 -11.54 35.51 24.97
CA GLY A 413 -11.39 35.65 26.43
C GLY A 413 -11.00 34.35 27.16
N ALA A 414 -10.81 34.45 28.48
CA ALA A 414 -10.38 33.35 29.36
C ALA A 414 -11.51 32.37 29.77
N SER A 415 -12.64 32.40 29.05
CA SER A 415 -13.86 31.65 29.37
C SER A 415 -13.79 30.17 29.01
N ARG A 416 -12.78 29.74 28.22
CA ARG A 416 -12.55 28.33 27.92
C ARG A 416 -11.95 27.63 29.13
N GLN A 417 -12.79 26.86 29.83
CA GLN A 417 -12.34 25.98 30.89
C GLN A 417 -11.46 24.86 30.32
N GLN A 418 -10.51 24.43 31.12
CA GLN A 418 -9.65 23.29 30.81
C GLN A 418 -9.85 22.23 31.88
N ILE A 419 -9.77 20.97 31.47
CA ILE A 419 -9.73 19.80 32.34
C ILE A 419 -8.54 18.95 31.95
N THR A 420 -7.99 18.19 32.89
CA THR A 420 -6.92 17.24 32.60
C THR A 420 -7.52 15.89 32.29
N LEU A 421 -7.14 15.33 31.14
CA LEU A 421 -7.48 13.98 30.74
C LEU A 421 -6.22 13.11 30.83
N HIS A 422 -6.34 11.94 31.47
CA HIS A 422 -5.29 10.94 31.49
C HIS A 422 -5.83 9.66 30.87
N THR A 423 -5.27 9.27 29.72
CA THR A 423 -5.79 8.18 28.91
C THR A 423 -4.84 6.99 28.91
N GLY A 424 -5.40 5.80 28.78
CA GLY A 424 -4.61 4.59 28.72
C GLY A 424 -5.39 3.37 28.28
N VAL A 425 -4.68 2.26 28.17
CA VAL A 425 -5.22 0.95 27.84
C VAL A 425 -4.74 -0.07 28.85
N ALA A 426 -5.67 -0.79 29.44
CA ALA A 426 -5.45 -1.96 30.29
C ALA A 426 -5.50 -3.22 29.42
N TYR A 427 -4.44 -4.03 29.51
CA TYR A 427 -4.33 -5.34 28.87
C TYR A 427 -4.39 -6.43 29.96
N LYS A 428 -5.28 -7.40 29.77
CA LYS A 428 -5.37 -8.68 30.50
C LYS A 428 -5.27 -9.83 29.48
N THR A 429 -5.06 -11.07 29.91
CA THR A 429 -4.87 -12.25 29.04
C THR A 429 -5.86 -12.31 27.87
N ASN A 430 -7.15 -12.08 28.16
CA ASN A 430 -8.23 -12.20 27.19
C ASN A 430 -9.05 -10.91 27.01
N SER A 431 -8.62 -9.79 27.60
CA SER A 431 -9.38 -8.54 27.51
C SER A 431 -8.50 -7.31 27.32
N LEU A 432 -9.06 -6.35 26.59
CA LEU A 432 -8.44 -5.06 26.32
C LEU A 432 -9.48 -3.98 26.59
N GLN A 433 -9.16 -3.08 27.52
CA GLN A 433 -10.07 -2.01 27.91
C GLN A 433 -9.34 -0.67 27.91
N SER A 434 -9.86 0.29 27.12
CA SER A 434 -9.40 1.68 27.15
C SER A 434 -10.05 2.41 28.32
N PHE A 435 -9.29 3.24 29.04
CA PHE A 435 -9.81 4.09 30.11
C PHE A 435 -9.37 5.54 29.92
N CYS A 436 -10.10 6.45 30.58
CA CYS A 436 -9.77 7.85 30.68
C CYS A 436 -10.18 8.33 32.07
N THR A 437 -9.24 8.87 32.84
CA THR A 437 -9.57 9.60 34.08
C THR A 437 -9.59 11.09 33.80
N VAL A 438 -10.48 11.79 34.50
CA VAL A 438 -10.75 13.21 34.28
C VAL A 438 -10.55 13.95 35.59
N SER A 439 -9.86 15.08 35.55
CA SER A 439 -9.64 15.94 36.73
C SER A 439 -9.79 17.40 36.38
N SER A 440 -10.31 18.20 37.31
CA SER A 440 -10.30 19.67 37.23
C SER A 440 -8.93 20.27 37.56
N SER A 441 -8.02 19.48 38.14
CA SER A 441 -6.65 19.92 38.44
C SER A 441 -5.78 19.90 37.18
N LEU A 442 -5.18 21.05 36.83
CA LEU A 442 -4.27 21.22 35.68
C LEU A 442 -2.81 20.85 36.00
N ARG A 443 -2.58 20.08 37.06
CA ARG A 443 -1.25 19.65 37.49
C ARG A 443 -0.82 18.40 36.74
N HIS A 444 0.47 18.35 36.42
CA HIS A 444 1.11 17.21 35.73
C HIS A 444 2.30 16.64 36.52
N ASP A 445 2.41 16.96 37.81
CA ASP A 445 3.46 16.43 38.67
C ASP A 445 3.19 14.97 39.06
N ALA A 446 4.20 14.27 39.59
CA ALA A 446 4.10 12.85 39.92
C ALA A 446 2.90 12.52 40.84
N LYS A 447 2.55 13.44 41.76
CA LYS A 447 1.38 13.29 42.64
C LYS A 447 0.07 13.33 41.87
N ALA A 448 -0.07 14.21 40.87
CA ALA A 448 -1.25 14.27 40.02
C ALA A 448 -1.40 12.99 39.18
N ILE A 449 -0.31 12.47 38.63
CA ILE A 449 -0.33 11.20 37.89
C ILE A 449 -0.73 10.03 38.82
N ALA A 450 -0.17 9.96 40.04
CA ALA A 450 -0.56 8.95 41.02
C ALA A 450 -2.07 9.04 41.35
N ALA A 451 -2.61 10.25 41.54
CA ALA A 451 -4.03 10.45 41.78
C ALA A 451 -4.91 9.95 40.63
N HIS A 452 -4.46 10.06 39.38
CA HIS A 452 -5.14 9.48 38.21
C HIS A 452 -5.06 7.95 38.17
N LEU A 453 -3.98 7.34 38.70
CA LEU A 453 -3.74 5.90 38.62
C LEU A 453 -4.40 5.10 39.75
N ILE A 454 -4.55 5.67 40.95
CA ILE A 454 -5.22 5.02 42.09
C ILE A 454 -6.59 4.44 41.70
N PRO A 455 -7.55 5.22 41.15
CA PRO A 455 -8.86 4.69 40.78
C PRO A 455 -8.80 3.69 39.62
N VAL A 456 -7.80 3.81 38.74
CA VAL A 456 -7.59 2.86 37.62
C VAL A 456 -7.15 1.51 38.16
N ILE A 457 -6.14 1.50 39.05
CA ILE A 457 -5.65 0.28 39.68
C ILE A 457 -6.76 -0.36 40.49
N GLN A 458 -7.49 0.42 41.30
CA GLN A 458 -8.65 -0.08 42.04
C GLN A 458 -9.69 -0.69 41.09
N HIS A 459 -10.03 -0.04 39.99
CA HIS A 459 -11.02 -0.57 39.04
C HIS A 459 -10.60 -1.91 38.41
N PHE A 460 -9.30 -2.07 38.09
CA PHE A 460 -8.83 -3.25 37.35
C PHE A 460 -8.27 -4.38 38.21
N ALA A 461 -7.86 -4.11 39.45
CA ALA A 461 -7.10 -5.01 40.31
C ALA A 461 -7.86 -5.54 41.55
N ILE A 462 -9.17 -5.37 41.65
CA ILE A 462 -10.00 -5.86 42.79
C ILE A 462 -9.83 -7.37 43.06
N ASP A 463 -9.51 -8.19 42.04
CA ASP A 463 -9.41 -9.65 42.17
C ASP A 463 -7.97 -10.21 42.19
N THR A 464 -6.95 -9.37 42.00
CA THR A 464 -5.57 -9.82 41.74
C THR A 464 -4.57 -8.94 42.48
N ILE A 465 -4.25 -9.30 43.73
CA ILE A 465 -3.23 -8.60 44.51
C ILE A 465 -2.16 -9.61 44.97
N ASP A 466 -1.11 -9.73 44.17
CA ASP A 466 0.24 -9.71 44.71
C ASP A 466 0.97 -8.59 43.95
N ILE A 467 1.06 -7.39 44.53
CA ILE A 467 1.83 -6.24 43.99
C ILE A 467 3.33 -6.51 44.21
N LYS A 468 3.79 -7.74 43.95
CA LYS A 468 5.19 -8.13 44.05
C LYS A 468 5.82 -7.99 42.70
N ARG A 469 6.60 -6.92 42.58
CA ARG A 469 7.53 -6.61 41.49
C ARG A 469 6.86 -6.38 40.14
N TYR A 470 6.75 -5.11 39.75
CA TYR A 470 7.44 -4.68 38.53
C TYR A 470 7.92 -3.25 38.69
N PHE A 471 9.21 -3.07 38.44
CA PHE A 471 9.83 -1.77 38.26
C PHE A 471 9.08 -1.03 37.15
N CYS A 472 8.60 0.17 37.48
CA CYS A 472 8.28 1.16 36.46
C CYS A 472 9.60 1.49 35.75
N LYS A 473 9.89 0.84 34.62
CA LYS A 473 10.66 1.53 33.58
C LYS A 473 9.69 2.60 33.07
N THR A 474 9.70 3.76 33.71
CA THR A 474 8.93 4.92 33.30
C THR A 474 9.26 5.18 31.83
N ILE A 475 8.31 4.86 30.94
CA ILE A 475 8.44 5.08 29.51
C ILE A 475 8.18 6.56 29.28
N TYR A 476 9.25 7.35 29.27
CA TYR A 476 9.18 8.71 28.79
C TYR A 476 9.11 8.69 27.26
N LEU A 477 7.96 9.10 26.71
CA LEU A 477 7.88 9.61 25.35
C LEU A 477 8.12 11.13 25.40
N LYS A 478 9.33 11.53 25.00
CA LYS A 478 9.59 12.82 24.34
C LYS A 478 10.53 12.59 23.16
#